data_AF-A0A2V7VLM2-F1
#
_entry.id   AF-A0A2V7VLM2-F1
#
_cell.length_a   1.000
_cell.length_b   1.000
_cell.length_c   1.000
_cell.angle_alpha   90.00
_cell.angle_beta   90.00
_cell.angle_gamma   90.00
#
_symmetry.space_group_name_H-M   'P 1'
#
loop_
_entity.id
_entity.type
_entity.pdbx_description
1 polymer ?
#
loop_
_entity_poly.entity_id
_entity_poly.type
_entity_poly.pdbx_seq_one_letter_code
_entity_poly.pdbx_strand_id
1 'polypeptide(L)'
;MANLVTLLGLLLLAAGPSPKATPSPAEAPPPGQKGPVILFLIDNSASLPPLDPLEKRVAALEKMFGFLRGQRYRLVLFGGRREIFVDDPGRYRNNGQWTDFYFAFDKAREVSKEYAPGTELRIILLTDAIPDPDPADWQDQHVPPGEDLKAFSNKKLLAMLEAMGIPLYVILVGEPPRDGVRPGDVEQAPGLVRDMVQAANGVKASTTAQSLASFFKDDGVLLKKFVYRVPPHEGLQKIEPVVKRIAAASRPRVELGFFGGLVLPMALFLLMLLGLLVRSFPGPGDMEIVELKLGVPVHLALDRLHKVESGGWGTTGLSMVGDAREAAATVTYQAPVLDLTGIGLDTSGVDAPTQGLLPLGIDELKRALERYSDEGTKEEKICALNLDYMAKNMMGPEAERILTAAPADRRRQQAVDFLRAKVHLITNDALRRKLTEPRAQIVGYGKDGGRRELAPGSAVRIGRYGFMVKDVARGGRKDARLSLYYDRVPSLLGLKAILPDVFQRAFRFRRSSHRVVS
;
A
#
# COMPACT_ATOMS: atom_id res chain seq x y z
N MET A 1 48.86 -14.83 36.79
CA MET A 1 47.80 -15.13 35.82
C MET A 1 48.34 -14.96 34.41
N ALA A 2 49.06 -15.98 33.98
CA ALA A 2 49.61 -16.12 32.64
C ALA A 2 48.78 -17.18 31.89
N ASN A 3 48.84 -17.17 30.56
CA ASN A 3 48.26 -18.15 29.63
C ASN A 3 46.79 -17.96 29.22
N LEU A 4 46.56 -16.97 28.35
CA LEU A 4 45.59 -17.13 27.27
C LEU A 4 46.09 -16.54 25.93
N VAL A 5 47.09 -15.66 25.96
CA VAL A 5 47.67 -15.02 24.75
C VAL A 5 48.74 -15.91 24.08
N THR A 6 49.31 -16.88 24.81
CA THR A 6 50.37 -17.78 24.31
C THR A 6 49.85 -19.00 23.53
N LEU A 7 48.53 -19.26 23.52
CA LEU A 7 47.95 -20.43 22.84
C LEU A 7 47.47 -20.15 21.40
N LEU A 8 47.39 -18.88 20.98
CA LEU A 8 46.95 -18.50 19.63
C LEU A 8 48.13 -18.25 18.66
N GLY A 9 49.36 -18.18 19.17
CA GLY A 9 50.57 -17.89 18.40
C GLY A 9 51.30 -19.11 17.82
N LEU A 10 50.84 -20.33 18.09
CA LEU A 10 51.59 -21.57 17.78
C LEU A 10 50.92 -22.52 16.79
N LEU A 11 49.87 -22.08 16.09
CA LEU A 11 49.19 -22.84 15.04
C LEU A 11 49.37 -22.25 13.62
N LEU A 12 50.31 -21.30 13.45
CA LEU A 12 50.52 -20.56 12.20
C LEU A 12 51.90 -20.78 11.53
N LEU A 13 52.67 -21.79 11.94
CA LEU A 13 53.98 -22.08 11.34
C LEU A 13 54.15 -23.58 11.10
N ALA A 14 53.59 -24.09 10.00
CA ALA A 14 54.03 -25.32 9.34
C ALA A 14 53.52 -25.38 7.89
N ALA A 15 54.23 -24.69 6.98
CA ALA A 15 54.54 -25.11 5.61
C ALA A 15 55.13 -23.93 4.84
N GLY A 16 56.45 -23.91 4.69
CA GLY A 16 57.11 -23.06 3.70
C GLY A 16 56.78 -23.49 2.26
N PRO A 17 57.03 -22.63 1.27
CA PRO A 17 56.63 -22.86 -0.11
C PRO A 17 57.53 -23.92 -0.76
N SER A 18 56.92 -24.87 -1.48
CA SER A 18 57.64 -25.70 -2.45
C SER A 18 57.13 -25.32 -3.84
N PRO A 19 58.02 -25.02 -4.81
CA PRO A 19 57.62 -24.52 -6.12
C PRO A 19 57.02 -25.69 -6.92
N LYS A 20 55.74 -25.61 -7.29
CA LYS A 20 55.14 -26.55 -8.23
C LYS A 20 54.50 -25.82 -9.40
N ALA A 21 54.98 -26.27 -10.56
CA ALA A 21 54.69 -25.97 -11.95
C ALA A 21 53.33 -25.33 -12.28
N THR A 22 53.39 -24.40 -13.24
CA THR A 22 52.29 -23.85 -14.02
C THR A 22 51.40 -24.99 -14.55
N PRO A 23 50.10 -25.02 -14.23
CA PRO A 23 49.21 -26.04 -14.80
C PRO A 23 48.94 -25.74 -16.28
N SER A 24 49.13 -26.76 -17.13
CA SER A 24 48.83 -26.76 -18.57
C SER A 24 47.31 -26.85 -18.82
N PRO A 25 46.77 -26.36 -19.95
CA PRO A 25 45.32 -26.20 -20.17
C PRO A 25 44.49 -27.49 -20.38
N ALA A 26 45.06 -28.69 -20.23
CA ALA A 26 44.49 -29.90 -20.83
C ALA A 26 44.25 -31.12 -19.91
N GLU A 27 44.43 -31.04 -18.59
CA GLU A 27 44.14 -32.21 -17.72
C GLU A 27 42.70 -32.22 -17.20
N ALA A 28 41.95 -33.26 -17.57
CA ALA A 28 40.70 -33.61 -16.92
C ALA A 28 40.95 -33.81 -15.40
N PRO A 29 40.20 -33.16 -14.51
CA PRO A 29 40.66 -32.99 -13.14
C PRO A 29 40.39 -34.21 -12.24
N PRO A 30 41.21 -34.40 -11.19
CA PRO A 30 41.01 -35.41 -10.17
C PRO A 30 39.71 -35.18 -9.37
N PRO A 31 39.07 -36.25 -8.87
CA PRO A 31 37.79 -36.17 -8.17
C PRO A 31 37.91 -35.40 -6.84
N GLY A 32 37.09 -34.35 -6.66
CA GLY A 32 36.89 -33.72 -5.34
C GLY A 32 36.94 -32.17 -5.27
N GLN A 33 37.25 -31.45 -6.35
CA GLN A 33 37.23 -29.98 -6.32
C GLN A 33 35.81 -29.42 -6.27
N LYS A 34 35.43 -28.83 -5.12
CA LYS A 34 34.15 -28.14 -4.90
C LYS A 34 34.28 -26.66 -5.29
N GLY A 35 33.60 -26.27 -6.37
CA GLY A 35 33.52 -24.88 -6.84
C GLY A 35 32.83 -24.77 -8.21
N PRO A 36 32.37 -23.56 -8.59
CA PRO A 36 31.78 -23.34 -9.91
C PRO A 36 32.80 -23.63 -11.01
N VAL A 37 32.31 -24.11 -12.16
CA VAL A 37 33.08 -24.18 -13.40
C VAL A 37 32.90 -22.85 -14.13
N ILE A 38 34.01 -22.18 -14.45
CA ILE A 38 34.00 -20.88 -15.12
C ILE A 38 34.21 -21.07 -16.62
N LEU A 39 33.24 -20.69 -17.43
CA LEU A 39 33.36 -20.66 -18.88
C LEU A 39 33.77 -19.24 -19.30
N PHE A 40 35.01 -19.07 -19.76
CA PHE A 40 35.48 -17.83 -20.35
C PHE A 40 35.09 -17.77 -21.81
N LEU A 41 34.32 -16.76 -22.19
CA LEU A 41 34.08 -16.39 -23.58
C LEU A 41 34.85 -15.10 -23.82
N ILE A 42 35.88 -15.16 -24.65
CA ILE A 42 36.75 -14.02 -24.91
C ILE A 42 36.70 -13.69 -26.39
N ASP A 43 36.30 -12.45 -26.64
CA ASP A 43 36.27 -11.86 -27.96
C ASP A 43 37.70 -11.77 -28.53
N ASN A 44 37.91 -12.35 -29.70
CA ASN A 44 39.20 -12.41 -30.38
C ASN A 44 39.21 -11.53 -31.65
N SER A 45 38.23 -10.62 -31.76
CA SER A 45 38.13 -9.65 -32.85
C SER A 45 39.27 -8.63 -32.82
N ALA A 46 39.49 -7.98 -33.97
CA ALA A 46 40.47 -6.91 -34.10
C ALA A 46 40.12 -5.62 -33.33
N SER A 47 38.84 -5.40 -33.01
CA SER A 47 38.39 -4.20 -32.31
C SER A 47 38.67 -4.25 -30.80
N LEU A 48 38.73 -5.47 -30.21
CA LEU A 48 39.02 -5.62 -28.80
C LEU A 48 40.46 -5.16 -28.47
N PRO A 49 40.64 -4.20 -27.56
CA PRO A 49 41.96 -3.81 -27.08
C PRO A 49 42.70 -4.98 -26.39
N PRO A 50 44.04 -4.95 -26.33
CA PRO A 50 44.81 -5.91 -25.53
C PRO A 50 44.31 -5.95 -24.08
N LEU A 51 44.24 -7.16 -23.50
CA LEU A 51 43.82 -7.37 -22.10
C LEU A 51 44.72 -6.63 -21.10
N ASP A 52 45.99 -6.49 -21.44
CA ASP A 52 46.96 -5.72 -20.68
C ASP A 52 47.83 -4.93 -21.68
N PRO A 53 48.03 -3.62 -21.46
CA PRO A 53 48.90 -2.82 -22.32
C PRO A 53 50.38 -3.18 -22.18
N LEU A 54 50.80 -3.83 -21.10
CA LEU A 54 52.20 -4.12 -20.78
C LEU A 54 52.62 -5.56 -21.09
N GLU A 55 51.67 -6.46 -21.32
CA GLU A 55 51.95 -7.88 -21.55
C GLU A 55 51.61 -8.34 -22.97
N LYS A 56 52.31 -9.38 -23.43
CA LYS A 56 51.94 -10.06 -24.69
C LYS A 56 50.57 -10.72 -24.52
N ARG A 57 49.73 -10.69 -25.55
CA ARG A 57 48.32 -11.16 -25.53
C ARG A 57 48.14 -12.53 -24.86
N VAL A 58 48.86 -13.55 -25.31
CA VAL A 58 48.77 -14.91 -24.75
C VAL A 58 49.23 -14.95 -23.28
N ALA A 59 50.32 -14.24 -22.94
CA ALA A 59 50.81 -14.17 -21.56
C ALA A 59 49.80 -13.49 -20.62
N ALA A 60 49.15 -12.41 -21.08
CA ALA A 60 48.09 -11.74 -20.33
C ALA A 60 46.90 -12.67 -20.07
N LEU A 61 46.52 -13.48 -21.07
CA LEU A 61 45.46 -14.46 -20.97
C LEU A 61 45.81 -15.58 -19.96
N GLU A 62 47.02 -16.13 -20.05
CA GLU A 62 47.52 -17.15 -19.11
C GLU A 62 47.61 -16.60 -17.67
N LYS A 63 48.04 -15.34 -17.51
CA LYS A 63 48.08 -14.66 -16.21
C LYS A 63 46.68 -14.49 -15.63
N MET A 64 45.69 -14.17 -16.46
CA MET A 64 44.29 -14.09 -16.03
C MET A 64 43.77 -15.43 -15.52
N PHE A 65 44.10 -16.54 -16.18
CA PHE A 65 43.73 -17.88 -15.68
C PHE A 65 44.40 -18.20 -14.33
N GLY A 66 45.60 -17.68 -14.09
CA GLY A 66 46.26 -17.74 -12.79
C GLY A 66 45.44 -17.14 -11.64
N PHE A 67 44.52 -16.22 -11.90
CA PHE A 67 43.66 -15.60 -10.88
C PHE A 67 42.67 -16.59 -10.25
N LEU A 68 42.36 -17.68 -10.94
CA LEU A 68 41.35 -18.66 -10.54
C LEU A 68 41.82 -19.60 -9.43
N ARG A 69 43.11 -19.57 -9.04
CA ARG A 69 43.68 -20.28 -7.87
C ARG A 69 43.23 -21.75 -7.74
N GLY A 70 43.19 -22.47 -8.87
CA GLY A 70 42.80 -23.89 -8.90
C GLY A 70 41.30 -24.17 -9.08
N GLN A 71 40.48 -23.17 -9.43
CA GLN A 71 39.12 -23.41 -9.91
C GLN A 71 39.10 -23.95 -11.33
N ARG A 72 38.07 -24.73 -11.64
CA ARG A 72 37.83 -25.31 -12.96
C ARG A 72 37.40 -24.22 -13.94
N TYR A 73 38.02 -24.16 -15.10
CA TYR A 73 37.62 -23.26 -16.17
C TYR A 73 37.73 -23.90 -17.54
N ARG A 74 37.02 -23.32 -18.50
CA ARG A 74 37.16 -23.61 -19.93
C ARG A 74 37.28 -22.29 -20.68
N LEU A 75 38.03 -22.29 -21.76
CA LEU A 75 38.22 -21.13 -22.62
C LEU A 75 37.48 -21.34 -23.95
N VAL A 76 36.71 -20.34 -24.36
CA VAL A 76 36.15 -20.20 -25.71
C VAL A 76 36.62 -18.85 -26.23
N LEU A 77 37.60 -18.88 -27.14
CA LEU A 77 37.95 -17.73 -27.96
C LEU A 77 36.99 -17.67 -29.13
N PHE A 78 36.44 -16.50 -29.45
CA PHE A 78 35.46 -16.40 -30.54
C PHE A 78 35.65 -15.15 -31.40
N GLY A 79 35.25 -15.28 -32.66
CA GLY A 79 35.08 -14.21 -33.64
C GLY A 79 33.84 -14.53 -34.48
N GLY A 80 34.00 -14.81 -35.78
CA GLY A 80 32.98 -15.50 -36.59
C GLY A 80 32.80 -16.99 -36.24
N ARG A 81 31.84 -17.69 -36.85
CA ARG A 81 31.54 -19.13 -36.59
C ARG A 81 32.74 -20.03 -36.84
N ARG A 82 33.59 -19.67 -37.81
CA ARG A 82 34.83 -20.40 -38.15
C ARG A 82 36.04 -20.00 -37.30
N GLU A 83 35.91 -18.98 -36.48
CA GLU A 83 36.96 -18.40 -35.64
C GLU A 83 36.73 -18.72 -34.15
N ILE A 84 36.13 -19.87 -33.86
CA ILE A 84 35.87 -20.34 -32.50
C ILE A 84 36.90 -21.40 -32.12
N PHE A 85 37.63 -21.16 -31.03
CA PHE A 85 38.64 -22.06 -30.51
C PHE A 85 38.36 -22.37 -29.05
N VAL A 86 38.41 -23.65 -28.68
CA VAL A 86 38.14 -24.11 -27.32
C VAL A 86 39.46 -24.57 -26.69
N ASP A 87 39.76 -24.07 -25.50
CA ASP A 87 40.94 -24.42 -24.68
C ASP A 87 42.30 -24.30 -25.40
N ASP A 88 42.39 -23.41 -26.40
CA ASP A 88 43.63 -23.11 -27.14
C ASP A 88 44.02 -21.62 -26.98
N PRO A 89 44.74 -21.26 -25.89
CA PRO A 89 45.21 -19.89 -25.65
C PRO A 89 46.15 -19.36 -26.75
N GLY A 90 46.84 -20.25 -27.48
CA GLY A 90 47.78 -19.87 -28.54
C GLY A 90 47.11 -19.23 -29.76
N ARG A 91 45.78 -19.37 -29.88
CA ARG A 91 44.94 -18.72 -30.89
C ARG A 91 44.51 -17.31 -30.52
N TYR A 92 44.80 -16.86 -29.31
CA TYR A 92 44.46 -15.50 -28.87
C TYR A 92 45.36 -14.47 -29.54
N ARG A 93 44.81 -13.75 -30.50
CA ARG A 93 45.54 -12.85 -31.39
C ARG A 93 44.85 -11.52 -31.63
N ASN A 94 43.59 -11.31 -31.24
CA ASN A 94 42.81 -10.09 -31.51
C ASN A 94 42.92 -9.69 -32.99
N ASN A 95 42.64 -10.64 -33.88
CA ASN A 95 42.73 -10.45 -35.32
C ASN A 95 41.55 -11.09 -36.08
N GLY A 96 40.52 -11.54 -35.35
CA GLY A 96 39.28 -12.01 -35.93
C GLY A 96 38.63 -10.89 -36.73
N GLN A 97 38.05 -11.27 -37.86
CA GLN A 97 37.41 -10.32 -38.78
C GLN A 97 35.98 -9.99 -38.36
N TRP A 98 35.35 -10.88 -37.60
CA TRP A 98 33.93 -10.82 -37.26
C TRP A 98 33.74 -11.06 -35.76
N THR A 99 32.59 -10.63 -35.23
CA THR A 99 32.21 -10.82 -33.82
C THR A 99 30.78 -11.34 -33.76
N ASP A 100 30.64 -12.66 -33.61
CA ASP A 100 29.33 -13.32 -33.51
C ASP A 100 29.13 -13.94 -32.12
N PHE A 101 28.34 -13.24 -31.30
CA PHE A 101 27.99 -13.71 -29.96
C PHE A 101 27.11 -14.97 -30.00
N TYR A 102 26.23 -15.13 -31.00
CA TYR A 102 25.35 -16.29 -31.04
C TYR A 102 26.17 -17.58 -31.15
N PHE A 103 27.09 -17.69 -32.11
CA PHE A 103 27.89 -18.90 -32.24
C PHE A 103 28.86 -19.12 -31.07
N ALA A 104 29.35 -18.05 -30.45
CA ALA A 104 30.16 -18.15 -29.23
C ALA A 104 29.38 -18.80 -28.08
N PHE A 105 28.14 -18.34 -27.83
CA PHE A 105 27.29 -18.90 -26.78
C PHE A 105 26.73 -20.28 -27.15
N ASP A 106 26.52 -20.57 -28.44
CA ASP A 106 26.14 -21.91 -28.90
C ASP A 106 27.27 -22.91 -28.60
N LYS A 107 28.53 -22.54 -28.85
CA LYS A 107 29.67 -23.36 -28.46
C LYS A 107 29.80 -23.50 -26.95
N ALA A 108 29.60 -22.41 -26.19
CA ALA A 108 29.60 -22.48 -24.73
C ALA A 108 28.51 -23.42 -24.18
N ARG A 109 27.33 -23.45 -24.84
CA ARG A 109 26.24 -24.38 -24.55
C ARG A 109 26.59 -25.83 -24.91
N GLU A 110 27.39 -26.05 -25.94
CA GLU A 110 27.93 -27.38 -26.26
C GLU A 110 28.91 -27.85 -25.18
N VAL A 111 29.88 -27.00 -24.83
CA VAL A 111 30.89 -27.29 -23.78
C VAL A 111 30.23 -27.50 -22.42
N SER A 112 29.15 -26.77 -22.10
CA SER A 112 28.45 -26.94 -20.82
C SER A 112 27.79 -28.31 -20.67
N LYS A 113 27.40 -28.96 -21.78
CA LYS A 113 26.80 -30.31 -21.77
C LYS A 113 27.79 -31.42 -21.43
N GLU A 114 29.10 -31.16 -21.50
CA GLU A 114 30.13 -32.10 -21.06
C GLU A 114 30.14 -32.30 -19.54
N TYR A 115 29.51 -31.39 -18.78
CA TYR A 115 29.42 -31.46 -17.33
C TYR A 115 28.12 -32.14 -16.86
N ALA A 116 28.21 -32.87 -15.75
CA ALA A 116 27.06 -33.52 -15.16
C ALA A 116 25.95 -32.50 -14.78
N PRO A 117 24.66 -32.85 -14.96
CA PRO A 117 23.56 -32.00 -14.52
C PRO A 117 23.68 -31.59 -13.05
N GLY A 118 23.44 -30.30 -12.76
CA GLY A 118 23.60 -29.74 -11.41
C GLY A 118 25.01 -29.21 -11.10
N THR A 119 25.96 -29.33 -12.02
CA THR A 119 27.24 -28.60 -11.90
C THR A 119 26.99 -27.09 -11.95
N GLU A 120 27.49 -26.36 -10.94
CA GLU A 120 27.39 -24.90 -10.94
C GLU A 120 28.31 -24.33 -12.03
N LEU A 121 27.71 -23.77 -13.09
CA LEU A 121 28.40 -23.14 -14.21
C LEU A 121 28.23 -21.62 -14.13
N ARG A 122 29.25 -20.85 -14.51
CA ARG A 122 29.19 -19.39 -14.64
C ARG A 122 29.92 -18.98 -15.90
N ILE A 123 29.33 -18.07 -16.67
CA ILE A 123 29.94 -17.54 -17.90
C ILE A 123 30.55 -16.16 -17.61
N ILE A 124 31.81 -15.97 -18.00
CA ILE A 124 32.46 -14.66 -18.03
C ILE A 124 32.69 -14.31 -19.50
N LEU A 125 31.96 -13.33 -20.00
CA LEU A 125 32.14 -12.75 -21.33
C LEU A 125 33.07 -11.54 -21.24
N LEU A 126 34.15 -11.54 -22.00
CA LEU A 126 35.06 -10.40 -22.13
C LEU A 126 35.03 -9.90 -23.58
N THR A 127 34.57 -8.66 -23.78
CA THR A 127 34.29 -8.08 -25.10
C THR A 127 34.26 -6.55 -25.03
N ASP A 128 34.36 -5.88 -26.18
CA ASP A 128 34.05 -4.45 -26.35
C ASP A 128 32.55 -4.22 -26.67
N ALA A 129 31.79 -5.31 -26.84
CA ALA A 129 30.36 -5.36 -27.14
C ALA A 129 29.96 -4.79 -28.51
N ILE A 130 30.82 -4.92 -29.52
CA ILE A 130 30.52 -4.55 -30.91
C ILE A 130 30.15 -5.82 -31.71
N PRO A 131 28.85 -6.11 -31.94
CA PRO A 131 28.44 -7.24 -32.76
C PRO A 131 28.70 -6.98 -34.24
N ASP A 132 29.36 -7.93 -34.90
CA ASP A 132 29.61 -7.92 -36.33
C ASP A 132 29.57 -9.34 -36.91
N PRO A 133 28.38 -9.94 -37.05
CA PRO A 133 28.22 -11.31 -37.54
C PRO A 133 28.55 -11.41 -39.04
N ASP A 134 29.27 -12.45 -39.44
CA ASP A 134 29.59 -12.74 -40.85
C ASP A 134 28.32 -13.22 -41.59
N PRO A 135 27.86 -12.55 -42.64
CA PRO A 135 26.72 -13.01 -43.44
C PRO A 135 26.87 -14.44 -43.99
N ALA A 136 28.09 -14.90 -44.27
CA ALA A 136 28.35 -16.24 -44.78
C ALA A 136 28.00 -17.34 -43.76
N ASP A 137 28.12 -17.05 -42.46
CA ASP A 137 27.89 -18.01 -41.38
C ASP A 137 26.41 -18.29 -41.10
N TRP A 138 25.52 -17.46 -41.67
CA TRP A 138 24.07 -17.49 -41.45
C TRP A 138 23.24 -17.94 -42.65
N GLN A 139 23.90 -18.26 -43.78
CA GLN A 139 23.23 -18.67 -45.02
C GLN A 139 22.37 -19.94 -44.85
N ASP A 140 22.77 -20.83 -43.95
CA ASP A 140 22.05 -22.07 -43.62
C ASP A 140 20.83 -21.85 -42.71
N GLN A 141 20.73 -20.71 -42.03
CA GLN A 141 19.73 -20.46 -40.98
C GLN A 141 18.46 -19.71 -41.42
N HIS A 142 18.24 -19.57 -42.73
CA HIS A 142 17.06 -18.92 -43.34
C HIS A 142 16.70 -17.58 -42.66
N VAL A 143 17.58 -16.59 -42.78
CA VAL A 143 17.31 -15.23 -42.31
C VAL A 143 16.13 -14.65 -43.12
N PRO A 144 15.06 -14.14 -42.47
CA PRO A 144 13.91 -13.58 -43.18
C PRO A 144 14.32 -12.46 -44.15
N PRO A 145 13.73 -12.41 -45.36
CA PRO A 145 14.09 -11.41 -46.35
C PRO A 145 13.78 -10.00 -45.85
N GLY A 146 14.78 -9.11 -45.87
CA GLY A 146 14.67 -7.72 -45.43
C GLY A 146 14.94 -7.47 -43.94
N GLU A 147 15.21 -8.51 -43.15
CA GLU A 147 15.62 -8.36 -41.74
C GLU A 147 17.12 -8.06 -41.64
N ASP A 148 17.50 -7.13 -40.76
CA ASP A 148 18.91 -6.84 -40.46
C ASP A 148 19.55 -8.04 -39.75
N LEU A 149 20.69 -8.51 -40.26
CA LEU A 149 21.40 -9.68 -39.74
C LEU A 149 21.82 -9.49 -38.28
N LYS A 150 22.22 -8.27 -37.90
CA LYS A 150 22.59 -7.95 -36.52
C LYS A 150 21.39 -8.07 -35.59
N ALA A 151 20.23 -7.55 -36.00
CA ALA A 151 18.99 -7.71 -35.23
C ALA A 151 18.56 -9.18 -35.11
N PHE A 152 18.61 -9.95 -36.19
CA PHE A 152 18.23 -11.36 -36.21
C PHE A 152 19.13 -12.24 -35.32
N SER A 153 20.44 -12.07 -35.44
CA SER A 153 21.43 -12.78 -34.61
C SER A 153 21.29 -12.45 -33.13
N ASN A 154 21.12 -11.17 -32.79
CA ASN A 154 20.87 -10.73 -31.41
C ASN A 154 19.59 -11.34 -30.83
N LYS A 155 18.49 -11.36 -31.60
CA LYS A 155 17.24 -11.98 -31.17
C LYS A 155 17.40 -13.46 -30.85
N LYS A 156 18.11 -14.21 -31.71
CA LYS A 156 18.41 -15.64 -31.47
C LYS A 156 19.33 -15.84 -30.26
N LEU A 157 20.33 -14.97 -30.08
CA LEU A 157 21.22 -14.98 -28.92
C LEU A 157 20.44 -14.81 -27.60
N LEU A 158 19.57 -13.80 -27.51
CA LEU A 158 18.81 -13.53 -26.28
C LEU A 158 17.90 -14.71 -25.90
N ALA A 159 17.21 -15.29 -26.88
CA ALA A 159 16.38 -16.48 -26.65
C ALA A 159 17.22 -17.68 -26.17
N MET A 160 18.44 -17.84 -26.70
CA MET A 160 19.35 -18.89 -26.25
C MET A 160 19.86 -18.66 -24.82
N LEU A 161 20.22 -17.42 -24.46
CA LEU A 161 20.68 -17.08 -23.12
C LEU A 161 19.61 -17.35 -22.06
N GLU A 162 18.37 -16.99 -22.36
CA GLU A 162 17.21 -17.28 -21.51
C GLU A 162 17.02 -18.80 -21.33
N ALA A 163 17.15 -19.57 -22.41
CA ALA A 163 17.01 -21.02 -22.38
C ALA A 163 18.19 -21.74 -21.67
N MET A 164 19.41 -21.17 -21.71
CA MET A 164 20.58 -21.77 -21.07
C MET A 164 20.49 -21.72 -19.55
N GLY A 165 19.93 -20.65 -18.97
CA GLY A 165 19.80 -20.49 -17.51
C GLY A 165 21.14 -20.47 -16.75
N ILE A 166 22.26 -20.23 -17.45
CA ILE A 166 23.59 -20.14 -16.84
C ILE A 166 23.88 -18.67 -16.54
N PRO A 167 24.30 -18.31 -15.30
CA PRO A 167 24.61 -16.93 -14.96
C PRO A 167 25.70 -16.32 -15.86
N LEU A 168 25.41 -15.15 -16.43
CA LEU A 168 26.30 -14.41 -17.31
C LEU A 168 26.85 -13.17 -16.61
N TYR A 169 28.18 -13.04 -16.62
CA TYR A 169 28.93 -11.86 -16.20
C TYR A 169 29.67 -11.28 -17.40
N VAL A 170 29.60 -9.96 -17.59
CA VAL A 170 30.23 -9.28 -18.73
C VAL A 170 31.30 -8.32 -18.24
N ILE A 171 32.50 -8.43 -18.78
CA ILE A 171 33.61 -7.51 -18.58
C ILE A 171 33.80 -6.74 -19.89
N LEU A 172 33.33 -5.49 -19.90
CA LEU A 172 33.44 -4.57 -21.01
C LEU A 172 34.82 -3.91 -21.01
N VAL A 173 35.61 -4.21 -22.04
CA VAL A 173 36.93 -3.60 -22.24
C VAL A 173 36.81 -2.49 -23.26
N GLY A 174 37.08 -1.25 -22.84
CA GLY A 174 36.94 -0.08 -23.71
C GLY A 174 36.62 1.20 -22.94
N GLU A 175 36.70 2.34 -23.64
CA GLU A 175 36.40 3.64 -23.04
C GLU A 175 34.90 3.82 -22.77
N PRO A 176 34.52 4.55 -21.68
CA PRO A 176 33.13 4.95 -21.46
C PRO A 176 32.64 5.89 -22.59
N PRO A 177 31.32 5.89 -22.91
CA PRO A 177 30.77 6.84 -23.87
C PRO A 177 31.07 8.28 -23.42
N ARG A 178 31.65 9.11 -24.30
CA ARG A 178 32.15 10.44 -23.96
C ARG A 178 31.10 11.58 -24.00
N ASP A 179 29.91 11.38 -24.58
CA ASP A 179 28.96 12.49 -24.83
C ASP A 179 27.60 12.38 -24.11
N GLY A 180 27.24 13.45 -23.37
CA GLY A 180 25.86 13.76 -22.97
C GLY A 180 25.27 13.07 -21.73
N VAL A 181 26.06 12.27 -21.01
CA VAL A 181 25.58 11.41 -19.93
C VAL A 181 25.72 12.09 -18.55
N ARG A 182 24.63 12.12 -17.75
CA ARG A 182 24.61 12.75 -16.42
C ARG A 182 25.60 12.05 -15.46
N PRO A 183 26.19 12.76 -14.49
CA PRO A 183 27.04 12.14 -13.47
C PRO A 183 26.20 11.16 -12.65
N GLY A 184 26.36 9.86 -12.88
CA GLY A 184 25.54 8.78 -12.32
C GLY A 184 25.18 7.69 -13.34
N ASP A 185 25.14 8.04 -14.63
CA ASP A 185 24.80 7.14 -15.76
C ASP A 185 26.04 6.53 -16.45
N VAL A 186 27.21 6.62 -15.80
CA VAL A 186 28.52 6.10 -16.27
C VAL A 186 28.50 4.58 -16.52
N GLU A 187 27.45 3.90 -16.06
CA GLU A 187 27.21 2.45 -16.20
C GLU A 187 26.32 2.07 -17.40
N GLN A 188 26.16 2.91 -18.43
CA GLN A 188 25.51 2.46 -19.67
C GLN A 188 26.39 1.42 -20.39
N ALA A 189 26.16 0.15 -20.07
CA ALA A 189 26.48 -0.95 -20.95
C ALA A 189 25.68 -0.79 -22.24
N PRO A 190 26.24 -1.13 -23.42
CA PRO A 190 25.49 -1.13 -24.68
C PRO A 190 24.18 -1.89 -24.51
N GLY A 191 23.11 -1.45 -25.21
CA GLY A 191 21.76 -2.02 -25.05
C GLY A 191 21.76 -3.55 -25.10
N LEU A 192 22.46 -4.11 -26.09
CA LEU A 192 22.64 -5.55 -26.26
C LEU A 192 23.21 -6.25 -25.02
N VAL A 193 24.23 -5.69 -24.36
CA VAL A 193 24.86 -6.31 -23.18
C VAL A 193 23.88 -6.36 -22.00
N ARG A 194 23.06 -5.32 -21.84
CA ARG A 194 22.03 -5.29 -20.81
C ARG A 194 20.98 -6.35 -21.09
N ASP A 195 20.55 -6.47 -22.34
CA ASP A 195 19.57 -7.46 -22.77
C ASP A 195 20.12 -8.88 -22.56
N MET A 196 21.39 -9.14 -22.90
CA MET A 196 22.05 -10.43 -22.66
C MET A 196 22.08 -10.80 -21.18
N VAL A 197 22.50 -9.86 -20.33
CA VAL A 197 22.61 -10.08 -18.88
C VAL A 197 21.23 -10.25 -18.25
N GLN A 198 20.22 -9.52 -18.73
CA GLN A 198 18.83 -9.69 -18.29
C GLN A 198 18.25 -11.03 -18.75
N ALA A 199 18.50 -11.45 -19.98
CA ALA A 199 18.05 -12.75 -20.50
C ALA A 199 18.67 -13.90 -19.70
N ALA A 200 19.96 -13.85 -19.40
CA ALA A 200 20.66 -14.91 -18.67
C ALA A 200 20.36 -14.94 -17.16
N ASN A 201 20.13 -13.79 -16.51
CA ASN A 201 20.04 -13.69 -15.04
C ASN A 201 18.65 -13.27 -14.49
N GLY A 202 17.71 -12.85 -15.35
CA GLY A 202 16.36 -12.45 -14.99
C GLY A 202 16.27 -11.16 -14.15
N VAL A 203 15.30 -11.11 -13.22
CA VAL A 203 14.99 -9.91 -12.39
C VAL A 203 16.20 -9.44 -11.56
N LYS A 204 17.14 -10.34 -11.24
CA LYS A 204 18.38 -10.05 -10.50
C LYS A 204 19.30 -9.08 -11.24
N ALA A 205 19.18 -9.00 -12.56
CA ALA A 205 19.99 -8.16 -13.42
C ALA A 205 19.31 -6.82 -13.79
N SER A 206 18.15 -6.49 -13.21
CA SER A 206 17.43 -5.25 -13.52
C SER A 206 18.28 -3.99 -13.31
N THR A 207 17.93 -2.91 -14.01
CA THR A 207 18.67 -1.65 -13.99
C THR A 207 18.76 -1.06 -12.59
N THR A 208 17.66 -1.12 -11.84
CA THR A 208 17.58 -0.73 -10.43
C THR A 208 18.43 -1.64 -9.55
N ALA A 209 18.44 -2.95 -9.80
CA ALA A 209 19.28 -3.89 -9.06
C ALA A 209 20.78 -3.63 -9.26
N GLN A 210 21.20 -3.32 -10.49
CA GLN A 210 22.60 -2.97 -10.79
C GLN A 210 23.02 -1.63 -10.17
N SER A 211 22.16 -0.61 -10.23
CA SER A 211 22.40 0.71 -9.63
C SER A 211 22.49 0.65 -8.10
N LEU A 212 21.62 -0.14 -7.47
CA LEU A 212 21.69 -0.37 -6.03
C LEU A 212 22.98 -1.14 -5.66
N ALA A 213 23.38 -2.16 -6.45
CA ALA A 213 24.64 -2.88 -6.22
C ALA A 213 25.87 -1.95 -6.30
N SER A 214 25.88 -1.01 -7.25
CA SER A 214 26.98 -0.04 -7.41
C SER A 214 27.00 1.00 -6.30
N PHE A 215 25.82 1.49 -5.87
CA PHE A 215 25.70 2.45 -4.76
C PHE A 215 26.25 1.91 -3.44
N PHE A 216 25.92 0.66 -3.10
CA PHE A 216 26.35 0.06 -1.83
C PHE A 216 27.80 -0.44 -1.84
N LYS A 217 28.53 -0.33 -2.96
CA LYS A 217 29.85 -0.95 -3.18
C LYS A 217 29.86 -2.41 -2.68
N ASP A 218 28.73 -3.09 -2.84
CA ASP A 218 28.43 -4.24 -1.99
C ASP A 218 29.25 -5.47 -2.38
N ASP A 219 29.90 -6.07 -1.39
CA ASP A 219 30.53 -7.40 -1.44
C ASP A 219 29.54 -8.50 -0.99
N GLY A 220 28.30 -8.10 -0.63
CA GLY A 220 27.20 -8.95 -0.19
C GLY A 220 26.15 -9.26 -1.27
N VAL A 221 25.51 -10.41 -1.12
CA VAL A 221 24.76 -11.16 -2.16
C VAL A 221 23.38 -10.58 -2.50
N LEU A 222 22.90 -9.53 -1.83
CA LEU A 222 21.55 -9.04 -2.09
C LEU A 222 21.39 -8.54 -3.53
N LEU A 223 22.44 -7.99 -4.12
CA LEU A 223 22.45 -7.55 -5.51
C LEU A 223 23.81 -7.83 -6.14
N LYS A 224 23.88 -8.87 -6.98
CA LYS A 224 25.09 -9.18 -7.74
C LYS A 224 25.25 -8.16 -8.86
N LYS A 225 26.43 -7.56 -8.97
CA LYS A 225 26.83 -6.80 -10.16
C LYS A 225 27.21 -7.79 -11.27
N PHE A 226 26.63 -7.61 -12.46
CA PHE A 226 26.82 -8.51 -13.60
C PHE A 226 27.61 -7.89 -14.75
N VAL A 227 27.62 -6.56 -14.86
CA VAL A 227 28.41 -5.84 -15.86
C VAL A 227 29.53 -5.08 -15.17
N TYR A 228 30.76 -5.27 -15.66
CA TYR A 228 31.97 -4.61 -15.21
C TYR A 228 32.59 -3.87 -16.38
N ARG A 229 33.13 -2.67 -16.16
CA ARG A 229 33.80 -1.90 -17.21
C ARG A 229 35.26 -1.68 -16.83
N VAL A 230 36.16 -2.00 -17.75
CA VAL A 230 37.61 -1.90 -17.59
C VAL A 230 38.14 -1.00 -18.70
N PRO A 231 38.65 0.19 -18.36
CA PRO A 231 39.45 1.02 -19.26
C PRO A 231 40.68 0.25 -19.77
N PRO A 232 41.05 0.38 -21.06
CA PRO A 232 42.16 -0.38 -21.64
C PRO A 232 43.52 -0.21 -20.92
N HIS A 233 43.76 0.97 -20.31
CA HIS A 233 45.01 1.26 -19.63
C HIS A 233 45.13 0.61 -18.24
N GLU A 234 44.01 0.23 -17.61
CA GLU A 234 44.02 -0.43 -16.30
C GLU A 234 44.26 -1.94 -16.43
N GLY A 235 43.95 -2.52 -17.59
CA GLY A 235 44.30 -3.89 -17.98
C GLY A 235 43.96 -4.95 -16.93
N LEU A 236 44.90 -5.86 -16.67
CA LEU A 236 44.69 -6.97 -15.73
C LEU A 236 44.51 -6.53 -14.27
N GLN A 237 45.02 -5.35 -13.87
CA GLN A 237 44.93 -4.87 -12.48
C GLN A 237 43.47 -4.74 -12.01
N LYS A 238 42.56 -4.38 -12.91
CA LYS A 238 41.12 -4.28 -12.61
C LYS A 238 40.34 -5.53 -12.95
N ILE A 239 40.79 -6.31 -13.93
CA ILE A 239 40.16 -7.59 -14.28
C ILE A 239 40.36 -8.60 -13.14
N GLU A 240 41.53 -8.64 -12.52
CA GLU A 240 41.87 -9.58 -11.44
C GLU A 240 40.85 -9.60 -10.28
N PRO A 241 40.54 -8.48 -9.60
CA PRO A 241 39.58 -8.49 -8.50
C PRO A 241 38.16 -8.87 -8.96
N VAL A 242 37.77 -8.53 -10.19
CA VAL A 242 36.47 -8.88 -10.77
C VAL A 242 36.37 -10.38 -11.01
N VAL A 243 37.35 -10.98 -11.69
CA VAL A 243 37.39 -12.42 -11.97
C VAL A 243 37.42 -13.22 -10.66
N LYS A 244 38.26 -12.82 -9.68
CA LYS A 244 38.30 -13.47 -8.36
C LYS A 244 36.96 -13.41 -7.63
N ARG A 245 36.22 -12.30 -7.74
CA ARG A 245 34.90 -12.15 -7.14
C ARG A 245 33.87 -13.05 -7.81
N ILE A 246 33.85 -13.12 -9.14
CA ILE A 246 32.94 -13.99 -9.91
C ILE A 246 33.27 -15.47 -9.68
N ALA A 247 34.54 -15.80 -9.50
CA ALA A 247 35.02 -17.15 -9.23
C ALA A 247 34.65 -17.63 -7.81
N ALA A 248 34.59 -16.73 -6.82
CA ALA A 248 34.38 -17.11 -5.42
C ALA A 248 33.12 -17.98 -5.19
N ALA A 249 33.25 -19.01 -4.35
CA ALA A 249 32.14 -19.88 -3.97
C ALA A 249 31.05 -19.09 -3.22
N SER A 250 29.79 -19.42 -3.51
CA SER A 250 28.63 -18.83 -2.83
C SER A 250 28.71 -19.10 -1.33
N ARG A 251 28.54 -18.07 -0.49
CA ARG A 251 28.61 -18.18 0.99
C ARG A 251 27.21 -18.02 1.61
N PRO A 252 26.38 -19.08 1.62
CA PRO A 252 24.98 -19.00 2.08
C PRO A 252 24.83 -18.60 3.56
N ARG A 253 25.86 -18.82 4.40
CA ARG A 253 25.84 -18.38 5.81
C ARG A 253 25.82 -16.85 5.97
N VAL A 254 26.42 -16.11 5.05
CA VAL A 254 26.42 -14.64 5.08
C VAL A 254 25.04 -14.10 4.67
N GLU A 255 24.41 -14.77 3.70
CA GLU A 255 23.05 -14.46 3.23
C GLU A 255 21.99 -14.62 4.32
N LEU A 256 22.06 -15.74 5.07
CA LEU A 256 21.14 -16.00 6.18
C LEU A 256 21.32 -14.98 7.32
N GLY A 257 22.57 -14.59 7.60
CA GLY A 257 22.90 -13.61 8.63
C GLY A 257 22.38 -12.21 8.31
N PHE A 258 22.45 -11.78 7.05
CA PHE A 258 21.93 -10.48 6.63
C PHE A 258 20.40 -10.44 6.60
N PHE A 259 19.76 -11.51 6.10
CA PHE A 259 18.30 -11.62 6.13
C PHE A 259 17.75 -11.60 7.56
N GLY A 260 18.38 -12.36 8.46
CA GLY A 260 18.01 -12.40 9.87
C GLY A 260 18.34 -11.12 10.64
N GLY A 261 19.44 -10.45 10.30
CA GLY A 261 19.94 -9.28 11.03
C GLY A 261 19.35 -7.94 10.61
N LEU A 262 18.95 -7.77 9.34
CA LEU A 262 18.49 -6.47 8.82
C LEU A 262 17.10 -6.51 8.20
N VAL A 263 16.84 -7.45 7.28
CA VAL A 263 15.60 -7.46 6.50
C VAL A 263 14.40 -7.84 7.36
N LEU A 264 14.52 -8.93 8.15
CA LEU A 264 13.44 -9.40 9.01
C LEU A 264 13.06 -8.36 10.10
N PRO A 265 14.02 -7.77 10.85
CA PRO A 265 13.69 -6.72 11.82
C PRO A 265 13.04 -5.50 11.18
N MET A 266 13.51 -5.06 10.01
CA MET A 266 12.92 -3.91 9.30
C MET A 266 11.48 -4.20 8.84
N ALA A 267 11.22 -5.40 8.31
CA ALA A 267 9.87 -5.82 7.93
C ALA A 267 8.93 -5.91 9.15
N LEU A 268 9.41 -6.49 10.26
CA LEU A 268 8.66 -6.54 11.51
C LEU A 268 8.39 -5.14 12.08
N PHE A 269 9.36 -4.23 12.00
CA PHE A 269 9.20 -2.84 12.42
C PHE A 269 8.16 -2.09 11.56
N LEU A 270 8.18 -2.28 10.24
CA LEU A 270 7.17 -1.74 9.33
C LEU A 270 5.77 -2.28 9.65
N LEU A 271 5.65 -3.58 9.93
CA LEU A 271 4.38 -4.20 10.36
C LEU A 271 3.90 -3.66 11.71
N MET A 272 4.83 -3.41 12.65
CA MET A 272 4.52 -2.81 13.94
C MET A 272 4.01 -1.37 13.78
N LEU A 273 4.68 -0.56 12.96
CA LEU A 273 4.24 0.80 12.64
C LEU A 273 2.87 0.80 11.98
N LEU A 274 2.62 -0.13 11.06
CA LEU A 274 1.31 -0.31 10.43
C LEU A 274 0.24 -0.69 11.48
N GLY A 275 0.56 -1.59 12.41
CA GLY A 275 -0.33 -1.97 13.51
C GLY A 275 -0.66 -0.81 14.45
N LEU A 276 0.33 0.03 14.80
CA LEU A 276 0.14 1.24 15.61
C LEU A 276 -0.76 2.25 14.89
N LEU A 277 -0.54 2.44 13.58
CA LEU A 277 -1.29 3.37 12.75
C LEU A 277 -2.73 2.91 12.53
N VAL A 278 -2.99 1.60 12.44
CA VAL A 278 -4.38 1.07 12.38
C VAL A 278 -5.11 1.22 13.72
N ARG A 279 -4.41 1.14 14.85
CA ARG A 279 -5.02 1.24 16.19
C ARG A 279 -5.45 2.66 16.58
N SER A 280 -4.88 3.69 15.95
CA SER A 280 -5.13 5.10 16.27
C SER A 280 -6.36 5.71 15.58
N PHE A 281 -7.01 5.01 14.65
CA PHE A 281 -8.21 5.50 13.95
C PHE A 281 -9.49 4.80 14.42
N PRO A 282 -10.63 5.53 14.47
CA PRO A 282 -11.94 4.90 14.63
C PRO A 282 -12.23 3.97 13.44
N GLY A 283 -12.76 2.78 13.73
CA GLY A 283 -13.13 1.78 12.73
C GLY A 283 -14.64 1.75 12.46
N PRO A 284 -15.08 1.18 11.32
CA PRO A 284 -16.50 0.92 11.09
C PRO A 284 -17.10 0.08 12.23
N GLY A 285 -18.22 0.54 12.79
CA GLY A 285 -18.89 -0.09 13.93
C GLY A 285 -18.36 0.28 15.32
N ASP A 286 -17.46 1.25 15.44
CA ASP A 286 -17.20 1.92 16.72
C ASP A 286 -18.33 2.92 17.03
N MET A 287 -18.60 3.16 18.32
CA MET A 287 -19.79 3.92 18.76
C MET A 287 -19.39 5.17 19.54
N GLU A 288 -19.90 6.31 19.11
CA GLU A 288 -19.77 7.61 19.77
C GLU A 288 -21.13 8.01 20.35
N ILE A 289 -21.17 8.36 21.63
CA ILE A 289 -22.37 8.77 22.36
C ILE A 289 -22.26 10.27 22.62
N VAL A 290 -23.13 11.07 22.02
CA VAL A 290 -23.19 12.52 22.27
C VAL A 290 -24.26 12.80 23.32
N GLU A 291 -23.89 13.47 24.40
CA GLU A 291 -24.84 13.88 25.45
C GLU A 291 -25.42 15.26 25.15
N LEU A 292 -26.75 15.33 25.02
CA LEU A 292 -27.50 16.52 24.63
C LEU A 292 -28.31 17.07 25.80
N LYS A 293 -28.44 18.40 25.85
CA LYS A 293 -29.31 19.13 26.78
C LYS A 293 -30.42 19.81 26.00
N LEU A 294 -31.64 19.84 26.55
CA LEU A 294 -32.81 20.41 25.89
C LEU A 294 -32.57 21.89 25.56
N GLY A 295 -32.77 22.27 24.31
CA GLY A 295 -32.63 23.64 23.80
C GLY A 295 -31.19 24.15 23.63
N VAL A 296 -30.18 23.39 24.05
CA VAL A 296 -28.77 23.81 23.95
C VAL A 296 -28.12 23.17 22.72
N PRO A 297 -27.53 23.97 21.80
CA PRO A 297 -26.80 23.43 20.66
C PRO A 297 -25.46 22.82 21.12
N VAL A 298 -25.14 21.64 20.59
CA VAL A 298 -23.86 20.96 20.78
C VAL A 298 -23.10 20.98 19.45
N HIS A 299 -21.92 21.60 19.46
CA HIS A 299 -21.08 21.76 18.28
C HIS A 299 -20.07 20.62 18.18
N LEU A 300 -20.10 19.89 17.06
CA LEU A 300 -19.27 18.72 16.80
C LEU A 300 -18.21 19.05 15.75
N ALA A 301 -16.94 18.81 16.08
CA ALA A 301 -15.81 18.86 15.16
C ALA A 301 -15.15 17.49 14.99
N LEU A 302 -14.34 17.36 13.95
CA LEU A 302 -13.61 16.13 13.62
C LEU A 302 -12.14 16.28 13.95
N ASP A 303 -11.55 15.20 14.45
CA ASP A 303 -10.11 15.00 14.56
C ASP A 303 -9.37 16.15 15.28
N ARG A 304 -10.04 16.75 16.28
CA ARG A 304 -9.42 17.69 17.21
C ARG A 304 -8.90 16.96 18.43
N LEU A 305 -7.90 17.56 19.07
CA LEU A 305 -7.37 17.10 20.34
C LEU A 305 -8.50 17.09 21.38
N HIS A 306 -8.76 15.94 21.99
CA HIS A 306 -9.80 15.75 22.99
C HIS A 306 -9.35 14.76 24.05
N LYS A 307 -9.98 14.80 25.22
CA LYS A 307 -9.71 13.85 26.30
C LYS A 307 -10.47 12.55 26.04
N VAL A 308 -9.79 11.42 26.18
CA VAL A 308 -10.37 10.07 26.06
C VAL A 308 -10.68 9.56 27.48
N GLU A 309 -11.76 8.78 27.63
CA GLU A 309 -12.17 8.22 28.94
C GLU A 309 -11.06 7.41 29.62
N SER A 310 -10.12 6.83 28.87
CA SER A 310 -8.96 6.09 29.38
C SER A 310 -7.85 6.98 29.97
N GLY A 311 -8.07 8.30 30.11
CA GLY A 311 -7.12 9.23 30.74
C GLY A 311 -6.03 9.81 29.82
N GLY A 312 -6.14 9.62 28.50
CA GLY A 312 -5.21 10.15 27.49
C GLY A 312 -5.83 11.23 26.60
N TRP A 313 -5.01 11.78 25.69
CA TRP A 313 -5.47 12.66 24.62
C TRP A 313 -5.60 11.90 23.31
N GLY A 314 -6.73 12.06 22.64
CA GLY A 314 -7.00 11.54 21.29
C GLY A 314 -7.06 12.68 20.30
N THR A 315 -6.63 12.45 19.06
CA THR A 315 -6.69 13.42 17.95
C THR A 315 -7.61 12.96 16.83
N THR A 316 -8.31 11.84 17.00
CA THR A 316 -9.10 11.18 15.94
C THR A 316 -10.54 10.92 16.38
N GLY A 317 -11.48 11.09 15.46
CA GLY A 317 -12.92 10.86 15.71
C GLY A 317 -13.71 12.13 16.05
N LEU A 318 -14.84 11.97 16.75
CA LEU A 318 -15.70 13.10 17.14
C LEU A 318 -15.15 13.84 18.36
N SER A 319 -15.29 15.15 18.33
CA SER A 319 -14.89 16.08 19.40
C SER A 319 -15.92 17.19 19.52
N MET A 320 -16.10 17.73 20.72
CA MET A 320 -16.93 18.93 20.90
C MET A 320 -16.07 20.17 20.86
N VAL A 321 -16.63 21.25 20.31
CA VAL A 321 -16.01 22.57 20.25
C VAL A 321 -16.93 23.61 20.89
N GLY A 322 -16.34 24.71 21.37
CA GLY A 322 -17.10 25.79 22.00
C GLY A 322 -17.80 26.72 21.00
N ASP A 323 -17.31 26.79 19.75
CA ASP A 323 -17.81 27.71 18.73
C ASP A 323 -18.37 26.96 17.51
N ALA A 324 -19.50 27.42 17.00
CA ALA A 324 -20.13 26.94 15.77
C ALA A 324 -19.22 27.11 14.53
N ARG A 325 -18.34 28.11 14.50
CA ARG A 325 -17.41 28.36 13.38
C ARG A 325 -16.41 27.23 13.16
N GLU A 326 -16.05 26.53 14.23
CA GLU A 326 -15.09 25.42 14.19
C GLU A 326 -15.79 24.05 14.03
N ALA A 327 -17.12 24.05 14.03
CA ALA A 327 -17.94 22.85 14.00
C ALA A 327 -18.11 22.32 12.57
N ALA A 328 -18.03 21.00 12.43
CA ALA A 328 -18.45 20.29 11.23
C ALA A 328 -19.97 20.06 11.20
N ALA A 329 -20.60 19.95 12.36
CA ALA A 329 -22.05 19.91 12.51
C ALA A 329 -22.50 20.43 13.88
N THR A 330 -23.73 20.93 13.96
CA THR A 330 -24.38 21.28 15.23
C THR A 330 -25.56 20.36 15.45
N VAL A 331 -25.63 19.73 16.63
CA VAL A 331 -26.76 18.90 17.04
C VAL A 331 -27.52 19.61 18.14
N THR A 332 -28.83 19.69 18.00
CA THR A 332 -29.71 20.31 19.00
C THR A 332 -30.85 19.36 19.35
N TYR A 333 -31.13 19.21 20.63
CA TYR A 333 -32.29 18.49 21.13
C TYR A 333 -33.41 19.49 21.41
N GLN A 334 -34.47 19.51 20.59
CA GLN A 334 -35.54 20.51 20.69
C GLN A 334 -36.91 19.84 20.68
N ALA A 335 -37.83 20.38 21.49
CA ALA A 335 -39.25 20.05 21.38
C ALA A 335 -39.80 20.57 20.04
N PRO A 336 -40.70 19.84 19.36
CA PRO A 336 -41.42 20.35 18.22
C PRO A 336 -42.16 21.63 18.63
N VAL A 337 -41.95 22.72 17.89
CA VAL A 337 -42.68 23.97 18.12
C VAL A 337 -44.05 23.83 17.48
N LEU A 338 -45.01 23.28 18.23
CA LEU A 338 -46.39 23.15 17.83
C LEU A 338 -47.23 24.21 18.52
N ASP A 339 -47.86 25.08 17.75
CA ASP A 339 -48.80 26.06 18.30
C ASP A 339 -50.16 25.40 18.55
N LEU A 340 -50.49 25.20 19.83
CA LEU A 340 -51.75 24.59 20.28
C LEU A 340 -52.75 25.61 20.84
N THR A 341 -52.47 26.90 20.73
CA THR A 341 -53.30 27.97 21.31
C THR A 341 -54.55 28.28 20.49
N GLY A 342 -54.69 27.67 19.30
CA GLY A 342 -55.84 27.89 18.41
C GLY A 342 -55.80 29.21 17.64
N ILE A 343 -54.66 29.92 17.63
CA ILE A 343 -54.47 31.14 16.83
C ILE A 343 -54.78 30.84 15.35
N GLY A 344 -55.64 31.65 14.75
CA GLY A 344 -56.04 31.55 13.34
C GLY A 344 -57.35 30.80 13.07
N LEU A 345 -58.00 30.25 14.10
CA LEU A 345 -59.34 29.63 14.00
C LEU A 345 -60.45 30.70 13.94
N ASP A 346 -61.56 30.37 13.27
CA ASP A 346 -62.80 31.12 13.39
C ASP A 346 -63.56 30.66 14.65
N THR A 347 -63.78 31.58 15.58
CA THR A 347 -64.46 31.33 16.86
C THR A 347 -65.90 31.85 16.87
N SER A 348 -66.40 32.35 15.75
CA SER A 348 -67.78 32.82 15.63
C SER A 348 -68.77 31.66 15.86
N GLY A 349 -69.74 31.86 16.77
CA GLY A 349 -70.76 30.86 17.09
C GLY A 349 -70.32 29.73 18.05
N VAL A 350 -69.13 29.82 18.64
CA VAL A 350 -68.64 28.86 19.65
C VAL A 350 -69.14 29.25 21.05
N ASP A 351 -69.56 28.29 21.86
CA ASP A 351 -70.02 28.48 23.23
C ASP A 351 -68.91 28.96 24.18
N ALA A 352 -69.28 29.69 25.23
CA ALA A 352 -68.34 30.31 26.17
C ALA A 352 -67.37 29.31 26.84
N PRO A 353 -67.80 28.10 27.28
CA PRO A 353 -66.89 27.08 27.80
C PRO A 353 -65.83 26.65 26.78
N THR A 354 -66.23 26.39 25.52
CA THR A 354 -65.30 25.98 24.46
C THR A 354 -64.31 27.10 24.12
N GLN A 355 -64.75 28.35 24.06
CA GLN A 355 -63.86 29.50 23.82
C GLN A 355 -62.78 29.65 24.90
N GLY A 356 -63.12 29.37 26.16
CA GLY A 356 -62.17 29.41 27.28
C GLY A 356 -61.11 28.30 27.25
N LEU A 357 -61.39 27.17 26.61
CA LEU A 357 -60.48 26.02 26.54
C LEU A 357 -59.50 26.07 25.36
N LEU A 358 -59.83 26.80 24.28
CA LEU A 358 -59.00 26.92 23.08
C LEU A 358 -57.56 27.41 23.33
N PRO A 359 -57.30 28.48 24.11
CA PRO A 359 -55.93 29.00 24.29
C PRO A 359 -55.04 28.15 25.20
N LEU A 360 -55.60 27.22 25.97
CA LEU A 360 -54.87 26.47 27.01
C LEU A 360 -53.85 25.48 26.43
N GLY A 361 -52.70 25.32 27.09
CA GLY A 361 -51.75 24.24 26.78
C GLY A 361 -52.32 22.84 27.10
N ILE A 362 -51.65 21.75 26.69
CA ILE A 362 -52.15 20.37 26.88
C ILE A 362 -52.41 20.06 28.37
N ASP A 363 -51.44 20.37 29.24
CA ASP A 363 -51.55 20.05 30.68
C ASP A 363 -52.54 20.96 31.42
N GLU A 364 -52.78 22.18 30.91
CA GLU A 364 -53.79 23.09 31.45
C GLU A 364 -55.20 22.70 30.97
N LEU A 365 -55.32 22.30 29.71
CA LEU A 365 -56.55 21.77 29.13
C LEU A 365 -57.00 20.51 29.88
N LYS A 366 -56.08 19.59 30.17
CA LYS A 366 -56.38 18.39 30.97
C LYS A 366 -56.95 18.77 32.34
N ARG A 367 -56.27 19.66 33.08
CA ARG A 367 -56.72 20.15 34.39
C ARG A 367 -58.03 20.94 34.32
N ALA A 368 -58.27 21.65 33.23
CA ALA A 368 -59.53 22.38 33.02
C ALA A 368 -60.70 21.43 32.75
N LEU A 369 -60.50 20.38 31.95
CA LEU A 369 -61.52 19.37 31.68
C LEU A 369 -61.86 18.52 32.92
N GLU A 370 -60.86 18.16 33.73
CA GLU A 370 -61.08 17.51 35.03
C GLU A 370 -61.93 18.40 35.95
N ARG A 371 -61.59 19.68 36.08
CA ARG A 371 -62.40 20.65 36.85
C ARG A 371 -63.82 20.81 36.31
N TYR A 372 -63.98 20.90 34.99
CA TYR A 372 -65.31 21.01 34.35
C TYR A 372 -66.17 19.78 34.63
N SER A 373 -65.58 18.59 34.67
CA SER A 373 -66.29 17.34 34.99
C SER A 373 -66.74 17.29 36.45
N ASP A 374 -65.85 17.67 37.38
CA ASP A 374 -66.08 17.47 38.82
C ASP A 374 -66.95 18.60 39.42
N GLU A 375 -66.52 19.85 39.21
CA GLU A 375 -67.03 21.04 39.91
C GLU A 375 -67.72 22.05 38.97
N GLY A 376 -67.73 21.79 37.66
CA GLY A 376 -68.26 22.72 36.66
C GLY A 376 -69.78 22.96 36.73
N THR A 377 -70.21 24.04 36.10
CA THR A 377 -71.63 24.30 35.80
C THR A 377 -72.21 23.24 34.87
N LYS A 378 -73.55 23.17 34.73
CA LYS A 378 -74.21 22.19 33.86
C LYS A 378 -73.69 22.24 32.41
N GLU A 379 -73.45 23.43 31.89
CA GLU A 379 -72.96 23.65 30.52
C GLU A 379 -71.50 23.19 30.36
N GLU A 380 -70.63 23.47 31.34
CA GLU A 380 -69.24 23.01 31.36
C GLU A 380 -69.14 21.49 31.46
N LYS A 381 -69.99 20.85 32.28
CA LYS A 381 -70.07 19.39 32.38
C LYS A 381 -70.49 18.74 31.06
N ILE A 382 -71.48 19.32 30.37
CA ILE A 382 -71.91 18.86 29.03
C ILE A 382 -70.77 19.05 28.01
N CYS A 383 -70.09 20.19 28.03
CA CYS A 383 -68.95 20.47 27.15
C CYS A 383 -67.83 19.44 27.34
N ALA A 384 -67.39 19.20 28.58
CA ALA A 384 -66.34 18.24 28.90
C ALA A 384 -66.70 16.81 28.48
N LEU A 385 -67.93 16.36 28.77
CA LEU A 385 -68.41 15.02 28.42
C LEU A 385 -68.49 14.83 26.89
N ASN A 386 -68.99 15.83 26.17
CA ASN A 386 -69.06 15.80 24.71
C ASN A 386 -67.66 15.79 24.06
N LEU A 387 -66.72 16.58 24.59
CA LEU A 387 -65.34 16.62 24.10
C LEU A 387 -64.62 15.30 24.33
N ASP A 388 -64.74 14.69 25.51
CA ASP A 388 -64.14 13.39 25.82
C ASP A 388 -64.71 12.28 24.93
N TYR A 389 -66.04 12.22 24.79
CA TYR A 389 -66.70 11.22 23.94
C TYR A 389 -66.33 11.35 22.46
N MET A 390 -66.31 12.58 21.92
CA MET A 390 -65.94 12.83 20.53
C MET A 390 -64.45 12.63 20.27
N ALA A 391 -63.58 13.04 21.20
CA ALA A 391 -62.14 12.87 21.07
C ALA A 391 -61.74 11.39 21.02
N LYS A 392 -62.41 10.51 21.79
CA LYS A 392 -62.17 9.06 21.75
C LYS A 392 -62.47 8.43 20.39
N ASN A 393 -63.44 8.98 19.65
CA ASN A 393 -63.87 8.49 18.35
C ASN A 393 -63.09 9.11 17.17
N MET A 394 -62.22 10.09 17.43
CA MET A 394 -61.42 10.74 16.39
C MET A 394 -60.28 9.84 15.90
N MET A 395 -60.00 9.85 14.59
CA MET A 395 -58.88 9.11 14.01
C MET A 395 -57.56 9.86 14.22
N GLY A 396 -56.51 9.14 14.62
CA GLY A 396 -55.17 9.72 14.86
C GLY A 396 -54.59 10.56 13.69
N PRO A 397 -54.66 10.11 12.42
CA PRO A 397 -54.19 10.90 11.27
C PRO A 397 -54.98 12.19 11.04
N GLU A 398 -56.27 12.19 11.37
CA GLU A 398 -57.12 13.37 11.26
C GLU A 398 -56.76 14.41 12.31
N ALA A 399 -56.60 13.99 13.56
CA ALA A 399 -56.11 14.83 14.65
C ALA A 399 -54.72 15.41 14.32
N GLU A 400 -53.81 14.60 13.78
CA GLU A 400 -52.49 15.06 13.34
C GLU A 400 -52.58 16.17 12.28
N ARG A 401 -53.40 15.99 11.25
CA ARG A 401 -53.60 16.97 10.17
C ARG A 401 -54.14 18.29 10.70
N ILE A 402 -55.09 18.23 11.63
CA ILE A 402 -55.70 19.43 12.24
C ILE A 402 -54.66 20.18 13.08
N LEU A 403 -53.96 19.49 13.96
CA LEU A 403 -53.01 20.11 14.91
C LEU A 403 -51.75 20.67 14.24
N THR A 404 -51.29 20.05 13.15
CA THR A 404 -50.09 20.49 12.42
C THR A 404 -50.35 21.55 11.35
N ALA A 405 -51.61 21.94 11.13
CA ALA A 405 -51.95 22.98 10.17
C ALA A 405 -51.35 24.35 10.57
N ALA A 406 -50.81 25.06 9.58
CA ALA A 406 -50.26 26.39 9.78
C ALA A 406 -51.36 27.38 10.22
N PRO A 407 -51.05 28.39 11.05
CA PRO A 407 -52.06 29.34 11.55
C PRO A 407 -52.90 30.03 10.46
N ALA A 408 -52.34 30.24 9.27
CA ALA A 408 -53.05 30.83 8.13
C ALA A 408 -54.16 29.92 7.56
N ASP A 409 -53.98 28.60 7.62
CA ASP A 409 -54.90 27.61 7.03
C ASP A 409 -56.00 27.18 8.01
N ARG A 410 -55.83 27.49 9.29
CA ARG A 410 -56.78 27.13 10.36
C ARG A 410 -58.14 27.79 10.23
N ARG A 411 -58.27 28.89 9.49
CA ARG A 411 -59.58 29.56 9.25
C ARG A 411 -60.62 28.63 8.61
N ARG A 412 -60.18 27.59 7.90
CA ARG A 412 -61.06 26.60 7.24
C ARG A 412 -61.45 25.44 8.16
N GLN A 413 -60.91 25.40 9.38
CA GLN A 413 -61.14 24.35 10.36
C GLN A 413 -62.13 24.85 11.42
N GLN A 414 -62.99 23.96 11.91
CA GLN A 414 -63.89 24.29 13.01
C GLN A 414 -63.12 24.31 14.33
N ALA A 415 -63.35 25.34 15.15
CA ALA A 415 -62.67 25.46 16.45
C ALA A 415 -62.95 24.27 17.39
N VAL A 416 -64.17 23.72 17.33
CA VAL A 416 -64.55 22.53 18.11
C VAL A 416 -63.74 21.30 17.69
N ASP A 417 -63.48 21.11 16.39
CA ASP A 417 -62.69 19.97 15.90
C ASP A 417 -61.21 20.12 16.26
N PHE A 418 -60.68 21.34 16.26
CA PHE A 418 -59.34 21.62 16.78
C PHE A 418 -59.23 21.29 18.27
N LEU A 419 -60.23 21.66 19.07
CA LEU A 419 -60.26 21.33 20.49
C LEU A 419 -60.39 19.82 20.73
N ARG A 420 -61.24 19.12 19.97
CA ARG A 420 -61.35 17.66 20.00
C ARG A 420 -60.02 16.98 19.66
N ALA A 421 -59.30 17.49 18.67
CA ALA A 421 -57.97 16.98 18.31
C ALA A 421 -56.96 17.19 19.46
N LYS A 422 -57.01 18.33 20.17
CA LYS A 422 -56.20 18.56 21.38
C LYS A 422 -56.54 17.59 22.50
N VAL A 423 -57.82 17.32 22.73
CA VAL A 423 -58.27 16.34 23.74
C VAL A 423 -57.84 14.92 23.35
N HIS A 424 -57.94 14.57 22.06
CA HIS A 424 -57.47 13.29 21.55
C HIS A 424 -55.95 13.10 21.80
N LEU A 425 -55.16 14.18 21.67
CA LEU A 425 -53.73 14.18 21.98
C LEU A 425 -53.43 13.90 23.47
N ILE A 426 -54.32 14.26 24.39
CA ILE A 426 -54.18 13.95 25.83
C ILE A 426 -54.30 12.44 26.05
N THR A 427 -55.24 11.80 25.36
CA THR A 427 -55.56 10.37 25.52
C THR A 427 -54.68 9.43 24.67
N ASN A 428 -54.17 9.90 23.54
CA ASN A 428 -53.41 9.09 22.59
C ASN A 428 -51.89 9.27 22.78
N ASP A 429 -51.29 8.37 23.57
CA ASP A 429 -49.85 8.41 23.85
C ASP A 429 -48.99 8.33 22.59
N ALA A 430 -49.37 7.54 21.58
CA ALA A 430 -48.57 7.40 20.36
C ALA A 430 -48.53 8.71 19.55
N LEU A 431 -49.68 9.37 19.39
CA LEU A 431 -49.76 10.66 18.70
C LEU A 431 -49.09 11.78 19.51
N ARG A 432 -49.27 11.77 20.84
CA ARG A 432 -48.58 12.68 21.76
C ARG A 432 -47.07 12.56 21.62
N ARG A 433 -46.55 11.33 21.62
CA ARG A 433 -45.12 11.08 21.41
C ARG A 433 -44.65 11.64 20.08
N LYS A 434 -45.38 11.35 19.01
CA LYS A 434 -45.06 11.84 17.66
C LYS A 434 -44.99 13.37 17.59
N LEU A 435 -45.94 14.09 18.19
CA LEU A 435 -46.11 15.54 17.99
C LEU A 435 -45.42 16.41 19.04
N THR A 436 -45.16 15.89 20.25
CA THR A 436 -44.69 16.71 21.37
C THR A 436 -43.34 16.28 21.93
N GLU A 437 -42.85 15.07 21.64
CA GLU A 437 -41.56 14.66 22.18
C GLU A 437 -40.38 15.36 21.51
N PRO A 438 -39.37 15.80 22.28
CA PRO A 438 -38.20 16.43 21.71
C PRO A 438 -37.41 15.47 20.84
N ARG A 439 -36.96 16.00 19.70
CA ARG A 439 -36.24 15.29 18.66
C ARG A 439 -34.83 15.86 18.55
N ALA A 440 -33.87 14.98 18.26
CA ALA A 440 -32.52 15.41 17.92
C ALA A 440 -32.49 15.88 16.47
N GLN A 441 -31.95 17.07 16.24
CA GLN A 441 -31.80 17.63 14.90
C GLN A 441 -30.34 17.95 14.68
N ILE A 442 -29.86 17.69 13.46
CA ILE A 442 -28.50 18.03 13.04
C ILE A 442 -28.56 19.09 11.96
N VAL A 443 -27.65 20.06 12.07
CA VAL A 443 -27.34 21.02 11.02
C VAL A 443 -25.90 20.76 10.60
N GLY A 444 -25.72 20.16 9.42
CA GLY A 444 -24.39 19.98 8.82
C GLY A 444 -23.91 21.26 8.14
N TYR A 445 -22.61 21.53 8.21
CA TYR A 445 -21.98 22.64 7.50
C TYR A 445 -21.23 22.10 6.27
N GLY A 446 -21.49 22.65 5.08
CA GLY A 446 -20.82 22.24 3.83
C GLY A 446 -21.77 21.81 2.69
N LYS A 447 -21.27 21.00 1.74
CA LYS A 447 -21.95 20.66 0.47
C LYS A 447 -23.26 19.87 0.62
N ASP A 448 -23.39 19.13 1.73
CA ASP A 448 -24.62 18.39 2.11
C ASP A 448 -25.40 19.12 3.25
N GLY A 449 -25.15 20.42 3.41
CA GLY A 449 -25.69 21.23 4.50
C GLY A 449 -27.20 21.33 4.47
N GLY A 450 -27.84 20.83 5.52
CA GLY A 450 -29.28 20.89 5.70
C GLY A 450 -29.66 20.51 7.13
N ARG A 451 -30.75 21.08 7.64
CA ARG A 451 -31.34 20.67 8.91
C ARG A 451 -32.04 19.32 8.68
N ARG A 452 -31.62 18.29 9.41
CA ARG A 452 -32.23 16.96 9.34
C ARG A 452 -32.57 16.46 10.74
N GLU A 453 -33.67 15.72 10.84
CA GLU A 453 -34.01 14.98 12.04
C GLU A 453 -33.16 13.71 12.12
N LEU A 454 -32.64 13.43 13.31
CA LEU A 454 -31.83 12.25 13.61
C LEU A 454 -32.74 11.15 14.19
N ALA A 455 -33.31 10.33 13.32
CA ALA A 455 -34.07 9.16 13.71
C ALA A 455 -33.18 7.90 13.72
N PRO A 456 -33.46 6.88 14.55
CA PRO A 456 -32.74 5.59 14.48
C PRO A 456 -32.74 5.01 13.06
N GLY A 457 -31.59 4.50 12.60
CA GLY A 457 -31.36 4.00 11.25
C GLY A 457 -31.03 5.06 10.19
N SER A 458 -31.12 6.36 10.53
CA SER A 458 -30.74 7.43 9.59
C SER A 458 -29.22 7.51 9.40
N ALA A 459 -28.79 7.65 8.14
CA ALA A 459 -27.41 7.89 7.79
C ALA A 459 -27.09 9.40 7.78
N VAL A 460 -25.99 9.76 8.42
CA VAL A 460 -25.60 11.15 8.69
C VAL A 460 -24.13 11.32 8.37
N ARG A 461 -23.82 12.37 7.62
CA ARG A 461 -22.43 12.72 7.31
C ARG A 461 -22.01 13.91 8.15
N ILE A 462 -20.96 13.74 8.95
CA ILE A 462 -20.33 14.83 9.68
C ILE A 462 -18.92 14.97 9.09
N GLY A 463 -18.70 16.04 8.34
CA GLY A 463 -17.50 16.29 7.53
C GLY A 463 -17.07 15.08 6.69
N ARG A 464 -15.92 14.48 7.02
CA ARG A 464 -15.33 13.36 6.27
C ARG A 464 -15.80 11.96 6.69
N TYR A 465 -16.47 11.83 7.84
CA TYR A 465 -16.96 10.56 8.35
C TYR A 465 -18.45 10.35 8.03
N GLY A 466 -18.81 9.10 7.75
CA GLY A 466 -20.21 8.66 7.67
C GLY A 466 -20.61 7.96 8.97
N PHE A 467 -21.73 8.38 9.54
CA PHE A 467 -22.32 7.82 10.74
C PHE A 467 -23.72 7.28 10.42
N MET A 468 -24.18 6.35 11.24
CA MET A 468 -25.61 6.03 11.30
C MET A 468 -26.09 6.06 12.74
N VAL A 469 -27.28 6.62 12.92
CA VAL A 469 -27.90 6.80 14.21
C VAL A 469 -28.38 5.44 14.70
N LYS A 470 -27.81 4.96 15.80
CA LYS A 470 -28.25 3.73 16.44
C LYS A 470 -29.49 3.97 17.29
N ASP A 471 -29.46 5.02 18.11
CA ASP A 471 -30.53 5.33 19.05
C ASP A 471 -30.49 6.80 19.51
N VAL A 472 -31.64 7.33 19.91
CA VAL A 472 -31.84 8.62 20.58
C VAL A 472 -32.67 8.38 21.84
N ALA A 473 -31.99 8.11 22.94
CA ALA A 473 -32.63 7.78 24.20
C ALA A 473 -32.75 9.01 25.12
N ARG A 474 -33.86 9.13 25.84
CA ARG A 474 -34.00 10.07 26.97
C ARG A 474 -33.16 9.58 28.16
N GLY A 475 -32.49 10.51 28.83
CA GLY A 475 -31.66 10.25 30.01
C GLY A 475 -30.16 10.11 29.72
N GLY A 476 -29.36 10.07 30.78
CA GLY A 476 -27.90 10.08 30.75
C GLY A 476 -27.31 10.96 31.86
N ARG A 477 -26.09 11.51 31.68
CA ARG A 477 -25.63 12.60 32.56
C ARG A 477 -26.33 13.93 32.25
N LYS A 478 -26.92 14.04 31.05
CA LYS A 478 -27.75 15.17 30.57
C LYS A 478 -29.17 14.64 30.18
N ASP A 479 -29.95 15.44 29.45
CA ASP A 479 -31.36 15.15 29.15
C ASP A 479 -31.57 14.03 28.10
N ALA A 480 -30.63 13.88 27.14
CA ALA A 480 -30.71 12.86 26.10
C ALA A 480 -29.33 12.35 25.65
N ARG A 481 -29.30 11.15 25.08
CA ARG A 481 -28.12 10.48 24.51
C ARG A 481 -28.37 10.12 23.05
N LEU A 482 -27.51 10.65 22.18
CA LEU A 482 -27.46 10.31 20.76
C LEU A 482 -26.33 9.30 20.53
N SER A 483 -26.67 8.08 20.14
CA SER A 483 -25.69 7.03 19.82
C SER A 483 -25.44 6.96 18.31
N LEU A 484 -24.21 7.21 17.88
CA LEU A 484 -23.78 7.19 16.49
C LEU A 484 -22.78 6.07 16.27
N TYR A 485 -22.96 5.25 15.24
CA TYR A 485 -21.95 4.29 14.82
C TYR A 485 -21.22 4.77 13.57
N TYR A 486 -19.93 4.50 13.47
CA TYR A 486 -19.16 4.78 12.26
C TYR A 486 -19.56 3.82 11.13
N ASP A 487 -20.22 4.33 10.10
CA ASP A 487 -20.58 3.57 8.91
C ASP A 487 -19.45 3.61 7.87
N ARG A 488 -18.84 4.80 7.67
CA ARG A 488 -17.75 5.00 6.72
C ARG A 488 -16.63 5.85 7.33
N VAL A 489 -15.40 5.33 7.26
CA VAL A 489 -14.18 6.00 7.74
C VAL A 489 -13.25 6.26 6.55
N PRO A 490 -12.92 7.52 6.22
CA PRO A 490 -12.07 7.85 5.08
C PRO A 490 -10.65 7.27 5.24
N SER A 491 -10.07 6.81 4.14
CA SER A 491 -8.72 6.28 4.11
C SER A 491 -7.71 7.42 4.03
N LEU A 492 -6.71 7.46 4.91
CA LEU A 492 -5.68 8.50 4.89
C LEU A 492 -4.63 8.34 3.77
N LEU A 493 -4.51 7.14 3.19
CA LEU A 493 -3.43 6.80 2.24
C LEU A 493 -3.94 6.05 0.99
N GLY A 494 -5.24 6.08 0.68
CA GLY A 494 -5.82 5.27 -0.40
C GLY A 494 -5.85 3.75 -0.13
N LEU A 495 -5.16 3.28 0.90
CA LEU A 495 -5.04 1.87 1.29
C LEU A 495 -6.37 1.16 1.59
N LYS A 496 -7.44 1.89 1.99
CA LYS A 496 -8.77 1.28 2.20
C LYS A 496 -9.59 1.13 0.92
N ALA A 497 -9.16 1.67 -0.23
CA ALA A 497 -9.78 1.35 -1.51
C ALA A 497 -9.47 -0.10 -1.94
N ILE A 498 -8.41 -0.70 -1.38
CA ILE A 498 -7.88 -2.02 -1.77
C ILE A 498 -8.31 -3.11 -0.77
N LEU A 499 -8.59 -2.77 0.49
CA LEU A 499 -9.06 -3.75 1.49
C LEU A 499 -10.59 -3.71 1.63
N PRO A 500 -11.31 -4.81 1.28
CA PRO A 500 -12.76 -4.91 1.44
C PRO A 500 -13.22 -4.65 2.87
N ASP A 501 -14.41 -4.07 3.05
CA ASP A 501 -15.02 -3.80 4.36
C ASP A 501 -15.14 -5.06 5.25
N VAL A 502 -15.14 -6.25 4.63
CA VAL A 502 -15.14 -7.56 5.29
C VAL A 502 -13.79 -7.85 5.96
N PHE A 503 -12.66 -7.52 5.31
CA PHE A 503 -11.33 -7.68 5.89
C PHE A 503 -11.10 -6.71 7.05
N GLN A 504 -11.63 -5.49 6.96
CA GLN A 504 -11.56 -4.51 8.06
C GLN A 504 -12.38 -4.96 9.28
N ARG A 505 -13.51 -5.63 9.06
CA ARG A 505 -14.33 -6.24 10.12
C ARG A 505 -13.73 -7.53 10.69
N ALA A 506 -13.07 -8.34 9.86
CA ALA A 506 -12.49 -9.63 10.26
C ALA A 506 -11.12 -9.50 10.95
N PHE A 507 -10.25 -8.61 10.48
CA PHE A 507 -8.94 -8.32 11.09
C PHE A 507 -9.02 -7.23 12.16
N ARG A 508 -10.14 -7.18 12.88
CA ARG A 508 -10.38 -6.20 13.95
C ARG A 508 -9.45 -6.54 15.12
N PHE A 509 -8.26 -5.96 15.16
CA PHE A 509 -7.32 -6.07 16.30
C PHE A 509 -7.77 -5.25 17.54
N ARG A 510 -9.03 -4.80 17.58
CA ARG A 510 -9.59 -3.96 18.65
C ARG A 510 -11.05 -4.33 18.93
N ARG A 511 -11.41 -4.46 20.21
CA ARG A 511 -12.81 -4.59 20.66
C ARG A 511 -13.59 -3.31 20.35
N SER A 512 -14.86 -3.42 19.98
CA SER A 512 -15.77 -2.28 19.80
C SER A 512 -15.75 -1.40 21.06
N SER A 513 -15.34 -0.15 20.91
CA SER A 513 -15.37 0.82 22.01
C SER A 513 -16.62 1.67 21.95
N HIS A 514 -17.29 1.77 23.09
CA HIS A 514 -18.27 2.82 23.34
C HIS A 514 -17.53 4.00 23.93
N ARG A 515 -17.79 5.20 23.42
CA ARG A 515 -17.16 6.41 23.92
C ARG A 515 -18.20 7.49 24.11
N VAL A 516 -18.17 8.17 25.26
CA VAL A 516 -18.99 9.35 25.50
C VAL A 516 -18.23 10.60 25.05
N VAL A 517 -18.88 11.39 24.20
CA VAL A 517 -18.48 12.73 23.79
C VAL A 517 -19.29 13.70 24.67
N SER A 518 -18.66 14.18 25.75
CA SER A 518 -19.35 14.87 26.87
C SER A 518 -18.97 16.32 27.06
#